data_AF-A0A1I1B7V8-F1
#
_entry.id   AF-A0A1I1B7V8-F1
#
_cell.length_a   1.000
_cell.length_b   1.000
_cell.length_c   1.000
_cell.angle_alpha   90.00
_cell.angle_beta   90.00
_cell.angle_gamma   90.00
#
_symmetry.space_group_name_H-M   'P 1'
#
loop_
_entity.id
_entity.type
_entity.pdbx_description
1 polymer ?
#
loop_
_entity_poly.entity_id
_entity_poly.type
_entity_poly.pdbx_seq_one_letter_code
_entity_poly.pdbx_strand_id
1 'polypeptide(L)'
;MKNLSKEDTYIKQFMSELGTDEPSAGFHKSILERLSPKKSPSIYKPVISSFAWKIIGGAIATIVLSVLLFLPSGDNALPLFDQLPQVFIPKISLALPKISLPVLNLSSIVIQSLVVFTLLACVTVISSLKKWKIS
;
A
#
# COMPACT_ATOMS: atom_id res chain seq x y z
N MET A 1 -52.24 39.35 -33.93
CA MET A 1 -51.14 38.38 -33.82
C MET A 1 -51.71 37.05 -33.36
N LYS A 2 -51.74 36.04 -34.24
CA LYS A 2 -52.33 34.71 -33.92
C LYS A 2 -51.28 33.92 -33.13
N ASN A 3 -51.63 33.47 -31.92
CA ASN A 3 -50.83 32.51 -31.14
C ASN A 3 -50.82 31.19 -31.91
N LEU A 4 -49.78 30.97 -32.73
CA LEU A 4 -49.51 29.65 -33.30
C LEU A 4 -49.18 28.70 -32.15
N SER A 5 -49.84 27.55 -32.13
CA SER A 5 -49.58 26.55 -31.09
C SER A 5 -48.14 26.06 -31.22
N LYS A 6 -47.55 25.59 -30.12
CA LYS A 6 -46.20 25.01 -30.15
C LYS A 6 -46.11 23.87 -31.17
N GLU A 7 -47.20 23.14 -31.37
CA GLU A 7 -47.32 22.01 -32.29
C GLU A 7 -47.22 22.46 -33.75
N ASP A 8 -47.87 23.56 -34.13
CA ASP A 8 -47.77 24.12 -35.49
C ASP A 8 -46.32 24.52 -35.83
N THR A 9 -45.57 24.97 -34.82
CA THR A 9 -44.16 25.35 -34.97
C THR A 9 -43.29 24.12 -35.20
N TYR A 10 -43.54 23.03 -34.46
CA TYR A 10 -42.85 21.74 -34.66
C TYR A 10 -43.17 21.11 -36.01
N ILE A 11 -44.44 21.13 -36.43
CA ILE A 11 -44.86 20.56 -37.71
C ILE A 11 -44.21 21.33 -38.86
N LYS A 12 -44.18 22.67 -38.78
CA LYS A 12 -43.52 23.51 -39.78
C LYS A 12 -42.02 23.25 -39.85
N GLN A 13 -41.36 23.08 -38.71
CA GLN A 13 -39.94 22.73 -38.65
C GLN A 13 -39.67 21.34 -39.25
N PHE A 14 -40.49 20.35 -38.94
CA PHE A 14 -40.35 19.00 -39.46
C PHE A 14 -40.58 18.94 -40.98
N MET A 15 -41.57 19.67 -41.49
CA MET A 15 -41.83 19.80 -42.92
C MET A 15 -40.69 20.49 -43.66
N SER A 16 -40.04 21.50 -43.04
CA SER A 16 -38.87 22.14 -43.64
C SER A 16 -37.61 21.27 -43.62
N GLU A 17 -37.48 20.38 -42.64
CA GLU A 17 -36.32 19.47 -42.51
C GLU A 17 -36.44 18.23 -43.41
N LEU A 18 -37.65 17.80 -43.79
CA LEU A 18 -37.88 16.62 -44.66
C LEU A 18 -37.52 16.84 -46.14
N GLY A 19 -37.21 18.07 -46.56
CA GLY A 19 -36.94 18.44 -47.95
C GLY A 19 -35.53 18.96 -48.23
N THR A 20 -34.65 19.00 -47.24
CA THR A 20 -33.30 19.55 -47.34
C THR A 20 -32.26 18.44 -47.18
N ASP A 21 -31.25 18.40 -48.04
CA ASP A 21 -30.08 17.50 -47.90
C ASP A 21 -29.18 17.83 -46.69
N GLU A 22 -29.55 18.84 -45.90
CA GLU A 22 -28.83 19.30 -44.72
C GLU A 22 -29.36 18.61 -43.45
N PRO A 23 -28.46 18.18 -42.55
CA PRO A 23 -28.85 17.52 -41.31
C PRO A 23 -29.61 18.48 -40.37
N SER A 24 -30.55 17.94 -39.60
CA SER A 24 -31.38 18.73 -38.67
C SER A 24 -30.53 19.54 -37.69
N ALA A 25 -31.05 20.70 -37.26
CA ALA A 25 -30.33 21.63 -36.38
C ALA A 25 -29.86 20.99 -35.05
N GLY A 26 -30.51 19.90 -34.62
CA GLY A 26 -30.15 19.12 -33.43
C GLY A 26 -29.17 17.97 -33.68
N PHE A 27 -28.89 17.60 -34.93
CA PHE A 27 -28.03 16.47 -35.29
C PHE A 27 -26.58 16.67 -34.84
N HIS A 28 -26.02 17.87 -35.07
CA HIS A 28 -24.67 18.19 -34.59
C HIS A 28 -24.55 18.04 -33.08
N LYS A 29 -25.58 18.48 -32.33
CA LYS A 29 -25.61 18.39 -30.86
C LYS A 29 -25.68 16.95 -30.39
N SER A 30 -26.51 16.11 -31.03
CA SER A 30 -26.64 14.70 -30.66
C SER A 30 -25.39 13.89 -31.00
N ILE A 31 -24.69 14.21 -32.09
CA ILE A 31 -23.39 13.63 -32.41
C ILE A 31 -22.31 14.10 -31.44
N LEU A 32 -22.22 15.40 -31.13
CA LEU A 32 -21.29 15.94 -30.14
C LEU A 32 -21.51 15.35 -28.75
N GLU A 33 -22.76 15.13 -28.36
CA GLU A 33 -23.11 14.52 -27.08
C GLU A 33 -22.74 13.04 -27.03
N ARG A 34 -22.86 12.31 -28.14
CA ARG A 34 -22.42 10.90 -28.25
C ARG A 34 -20.91 10.75 -28.38
N LEU A 35 -20.23 11.71 -29.01
CA LEU A 35 -18.77 11.74 -29.17
C LEU A 35 -18.05 12.32 -27.95
N SER A 36 -18.73 13.13 -27.14
CA SER A 36 -18.16 13.65 -25.91
C SER A 36 -17.86 12.47 -25.00
N PRO A 37 -16.59 12.21 -24.67
CA PRO A 37 -16.24 11.12 -23.78
C PRO A 37 -16.94 11.39 -22.46
N LYS A 38 -17.94 10.55 -22.15
CA LYS A 38 -18.60 10.54 -20.85
C LYS A 38 -17.46 10.40 -19.85
N LYS A 39 -17.14 11.49 -19.11
CA LYS A 39 -16.06 11.49 -18.11
C LYS A 39 -16.41 10.39 -17.11
N SER A 40 -15.87 9.20 -17.34
CA SER A 40 -15.90 8.15 -16.35
C SER A 40 -15.10 8.71 -15.18
N PRO A 41 -15.64 8.63 -13.95
CA PRO A 41 -14.86 9.04 -12.79
C PRO A 41 -13.57 8.21 -12.84
N SER A 42 -12.44 8.87 -13.02
CA SER A 42 -11.14 8.21 -12.97
C SER A 42 -10.95 7.75 -11.54
N ILE A 43 -11.31 6.51 -11.25
CA ILE A 43 -11.12 5.92 -9.93
C ILE A 43 -9.61 5.84 -9.73
N TYR A 44 -9.10 6.66 -8.82
CA TYR A 44 -7.70 6.63 -8.43
C TYR A 44 -7.35 5.23 -7.95
N LYS A 45 -6.47 4.55 -8.69
CA LYS A 45 -5.88 3.29 -8.28
C LYS A 45 -4.48 3.60 -7.75
N PRO A 46 -4.21 3.37 -6.46
CA PRO A 46 -2.87 3.61 -5.93
C PRO A 46 -1.88 2.72 -6.67
N VAL A 47 -0.76 3.32 -7.10
CA VAL A 47 0.31 2.63 -7.85
C VAL A 47 0.92 1.49 -7.02
N ILE A 48 0.92 1.65 -5.70
CA ILE A 48 1.49 0.70 -4.75
C ILE A 48 0.37 0.19 -3.85
N SER A 49 0.22 -1.14 -3.79
CA SER A 49 -0.75 -1.77 -2.88
C SER A 49 -0.44 -1.43 -1.42
N SER A 50 -1.47 -1.37 -0.59
CA SER A 50 -1.31 -1.14 0.86
C SER A 50 -0.44 -2.21 1.56
N PHE A 51 -0.29 -3.38 0.93
CA PHE A 51 0.59 -4.45 1.40
C PHE A 51 2.06 -4.15 1.12
N ALA A 52 2.38 -3.67 -0.10
CA ALA A 52 3.74 -3.30 -0.46
C ALA A 52 4.27 -2.18 0.46
N TRP A 53 3.43 -1.21 0.82
CA TRP A 53 3.77 -0.18 1.80
C TRP A 53 4.13 -0.73 3.20
N LYS A 54 3.49 -1.81 3.64
CA LYS A 54 3.81 -2.45 4.93
C LYS A 54 5.15 -3.17 4.89
N ILE A 55 5.49 -3.80 3.76
CA ILE A 55 6.80 -4.45 3.58
C ILE A 55 7.90 -3.39 3.56
N ILE A 56 7.71 -2.32 2.80
CA ILE A 56 8.66 -1.21 2.73
C ILE A 56 8.86 -0.58 4.11
N GLY A 57 7.76 -0.24 4.80
CA GLY A 57 7.82 0.30 6.15
C GLY A 57 8.47 -0.67 7.15
N GLY A 58 8.17 -1.97 7.05
CA GLY A 58 8.78 -3.00 7.87
C GLY A 58 10.30 -3.10 7.65
N ALA A 59 10.75 -3.12 6.39
CA ALA A 59 12.17 -3.18 6.07
C ALA A 59 12.92 -1.94 6.55
N ILE A 60 12.34 -0.74 6.41
CA ILE A 60 12.94 0.49 6.93
C ILE A 60 13.00 0.42 8.46
N ALA A 61 11.92 0.00 9.12
CA ALA A 61 11.86 -0.11 10.57
C ALA A 61 12.88 -1.12 11.11
N THR A 62 13.08 -2.27 10.45
CA THR A 62 14.08 -3.25 10.89
C THR A 62 15.51 -2.72 10.72
N ILE A 63 15.80 -2.00 9.63
CA ILE A 63 17.11 -1.36 9.43
C ILE A 63 17.36 -0.31 10.50
N VAL A 64 16.40 0.58 10.75
CA VAL A 64 16.53 1.62 11.79
C VAL A 64 16.69 1.00 13.17
N LEU A 65 15.90 -0.02 13.50
CA LEU A 65 16.00 -0.73 14.78
C LEU A 65 17.35 -1.44 14.92
N SER A 66 17.86 -2.03 13.83
CA SER A 66 19.18 -2.66 13.82
C SER A 66 20.29 -1.66 14.11
N VAL A 67 20.27 -0.50 13.43
CA VAL A 67 21.24 0.57 13.66
C VAL A 67 21.15 1.09 15.08
N LEU A 68 19.95 1.34 15.59
CA LEU A 68 19.74 1.89 16.93
C LEU A 68 20.21 0.92 18.03
N LEU A 69 19.92 -0.36 17.91
CA LEU A 69 20.24 -1.34 18.95
C LEU A 69 21.71 -1.75 18.97
N PHE A 70 22.38 -1.72 17.81
CA PHE A 70 23.66 -2.41 17.64
C PHE A 70 24.80 -1.55 17.11
N LEU A 71 24.55 -0.33 16.64
CA LEU A 71 25.62 0.57 16.21
C LEU A 71 26.14 1.36 17.42
N PRO A 72 27.44 1.26 17.77
CA PRO A 72 28.03 2.07 18.83
C PRO A 72 28.15 3.53 18.36
N SER A 73 27.43 4.45 19.00
CA SER A 73 27.39 5.87 18.63
C SER A 73 28.65 6.68 19.04
N GLY A 74 29.82 6.06 19.12
CA GLY A 74 31.10 6.71 19.45
C GLY A 74 32.16 5.74 19.95
N ASP A 75 33.42 6.20 20.03
CA ASP A 75 34.63 5.40 20.30
C ASP A 75 34.62 4.55 21.59
N ASN A 76 33.63 4.74 22.48
CA ASN A 76 33.44 3.94 23.70
C ASN A 76 31.96 3.71 24.07
N ALA A 77 31.03 3.85 23.11
CA ALA A 77 29.61 3.67 23.38
C ALA A 77 29.24 2.18 23.34
N LEU A 78 28.93 1.60 24.51
CA LEU A 78 28.28 0.29 24.58
C LEU A 78 26.93 0.36 23.83
N PRO A 79 26.57 -0.67 23.05
CA PRO A 79 25.29 -0.73 22.38
C PRO A 79 24.15 -0.55 23.40
N LEU A 80 23.05 0.10 23.02
CA LEU A 80 21.92 0.37 23.91
C LEU A 80 21.39 -0.90 24.60
N PHE A 81 21.56 -2.07 23.96
CA PHE A 81 21.22 -3.36 24.55
C PHE A 81 22.01 -3.70 25.82
N ASP A 82 23.29 -3.33 25.88
CA ASP A 82 24.14 -3.52 27.08
C ASP A 82 23.83 -2.51 28.20
N GLN A 83 23.04 -1.48 27.90
CA GLN A 83 22.55 -0.52 28.89
C GLN A 83 21.22 -0.93 29.53
N LEU A 84 20.58 -2.02 29.07
CA LEU A 84 19.39 -2.52 29.76
C LEU A 84 19.80 -3.07 31.14
N PRO A 85 19.12 -2.65 32.22
CA PRO A 85 19.38 -3.21 33.54
C PRO A 85 19.16 -4.72 33.46
N GLN A 86 20.14 -5.49 33.93
CA GLN A 86 20.06 -6.94 34.01
C GLN A 86 18.81 -7.30 34.80
N VAL A 87 17.76 -7.69 34.08
CA VAL A 87 16.54 -8.20 34.69
C VAL A 87 16.95 -9.45 35.45
N PHE A 88 16.69 -9.48 36.76
CA PHE A 88 17.03 -10.59 37.63
C PHE A 88 16.17 -11.79 37.23
N ILE A 89 16.60 -12.55 36.22
CA ILE A 89 15.93 -13.77 35.81
C ILE A 89 16.21 -14.77 36.95
N PRO A 90 15.20 -15.21 37.72
CA PRO A 90 15.42 -16.25 38.70
C PRO A 90 15.97 -17.47 37.98
N LYS A 91 17.09 -18.02 38.47
CA LYS A 91 17.70 -19.22 37.92
C LYS A 91 16.72 -20.38 38.08
N ILE A 92 15.85 -20.59 37.10
CA ILE A 92 15.01 -21.77 37.01
C ILE A 92 15.99 -22.90 36.65
N SER A 93 16.38 -23.69 37.64
CA SER A 93 17.22 -24.87 37.48
C SER A 93 16.43 -25.99 36.80
N LEU A 94 16.18 -25.81 35.51
CA LEU A 94 15.79 -26.89 34.60
C LEU A 94 17.02 -27.77 34.41
N ALA A 95 17.02 -28.94 35.06
CA ALA A 95 18.04 -29.97 34.89
C ALA A 95 17.92 -30.61 33.51
N LEU A 96 18.23 -29.86 32.44
CA LEU A 96 18.49 -30.44 31.14
C LEU A 96 19.86 -31.12 31.15
N PRO A 97 20.04 -32.25 30.44
CA PRO A 97 21.35 -32.85 30.25
C PRO A 97 22.31 -31.79 29.70
N LYS A 98 23.51 -31.69 30.28
CA LYS A 98 24.56 -30.75 29.87
C LYS A 98 25.02 -31.10 28.46
N ILE A 99 24.31 -30.63 27.46
CA ILE A 99 24.77 -30.58 26.08
C ILE A 99 25.84 -29.50 26.07
N SER A 100 27.11 -29.89 26.06
CA SER A 100 28.24 -29.00 25.86
C SER A 100 28.19 -28.49 24.42
N LEU A 101 27.39 -27.44 24.20
CA LEU A 101 27.40 -26.71 22.93
C LEU A 101 28.77 -26.03 22.81
N PRO A 102 29.49 -26.19 21.69
CA PRO A 102 30.74 -25.48 21.48
C PRO A 102 30.46 -23.98 21.59
N VAL A 103 31.33 -23.26 22.28
CA VAL A 103 31.22 -21.81 22.44
C VAL A 103 31.40 -21.18 21.06
N LEU A 104 30.27 -20.88 20.43
CA LEU A 104 30.19 -20.22 19.14
C LEU A 104 30.56 -18.75 19.34
N ASN A 105 31.85 -18.44 19.18
CA ASN A 105 32.34 -17.07 19.08
C ASN A 105 31.91 -16.48 17.73
N LEU A 106 30.63 -16.15 17.62
CA LEU A 106 30.09 -15.45 16.47
C LEU A 106 30.44 -13.97 16.57
N SER A 107 30.90 -13.40 15.46
CA SER A 107 31.12 -11.95 15.37
C SER A 107 29.80 -11.21 15.61
N SER A 108 29.88 -10.02 16.22
CA SER A 108 28.72 -9.17 16.50
C SER A 108 27.86 -8.95 15.24
N ILE A 109 28.50 -8.82 14.07
CA ILE A 109 27.80 -8.67 12.77
C ILE A 109 26.94 -9.89 12.41
N VAL A 110 27.39 -11.10 12.75
CA VAL A 110 26.66 -12.34 12.45
C VAL A 110 25.43 -12.43 13.35
N ILE A 111 25.59 -12.12 14.64
CA ILE A 111 24.48 -12.08 15.60
C ILE A 111 23.45 -11.02 15.19
N GLN A 112 23.91 -9.83 14.78
CA GLN A 112 23.03 -8.76 14.27
C GLN A 112 22.25 -9.21 13.04
N SER A 113 22.93 -9.82 12.06
CA SER A 113 22.27 -10.30 10.83
C SER A 113 21.22 -11.36 11.13
N LEU A 114 21.49 -12.27 12.08
CA LEU A 114 20.56 -13.30 12.53
C LEU A 114 19.32 -12.69 13.20
N VAL A 115 19.49 -11.71 14.08
CA VAL A 115 18.38 -11.02 14.76
C VAL A 115 17.51 -10.26 13.76
N VAL A 116 18.12 -9.53 12.83
CA VAL A 116 17.35 -8.79 11.81
C VAL A 116 16.60 -9.74 10.88
N PHE A 117 17.26 -10.82 10.45
CA PHE A 117 16.66 -11.80 9.55
C PHE A 117 15.50 -12.53 10.20
N THR A 118 15.63 -12.92 11.47
CA THR A 118 14.54 -13.55 12.24
C THR A 118 13.38 -12.60 12.48
N LEU A 119 13.63 -11.32 12.78
CA LEU A 119 12.58 -10.32 12.97
C LEU A 119 11.82 -10.07 11.65
N LEU A 120 12.55 -9.95 10.53
CA LEU A 120 11.97 -9.81 9.20
C LEU A 120 11.14 -11.04 8.81
N ALA A 121 11.65 -12.24 9.06
CA ALA A 121 10.94 -13.50 8.83
C ALA A 121 9.65 -13.59 9.67
N CYS A 122 9.69 -13.13 10.92
CA CYS A 122 8.50 -13.10 11.78
C CYS A 122 7.45 -12.12 11.24
N VAL A 123 7.87 -10.92 10.82
CA VAL A 123 6.98 -9.91 10.19
C VAL A 123 6.35 -10.45 8.91
N THR A 124 7.13 -11.10 8.04
CA THR A 124 6.61 -11.67 6.79
C THR A 124 5.60 -12.80 7.06
N VAL A 125 5.90 -13.71 7.99
CA VAL A 125 4.98 -14.79 8.40
C VAL A 125 3.69 -14.22 8.98
N ILE A 126 3.75 -13.26 9.91
CA ILE A 126 2.56 -12.62 10.50
C ILE A 126 1.73 -11.93 9.42
N SER A 127 2.38 -11.21 8.50
CA SER A 127 1.70 -10.53 7.39
C SER A 127 1.01 -11.50 6.43
N SER A 128 1.60 -12.69 6.22
CA SER A 128 1.06 -13.76 5.37
C SER A 128 -0.14 -14.46 6.04
N LEU A 129 -0.01 -14.79 7.33
CA LEU A 129 -1.10 -15.38 8.12
C LEU A 129 -2.31 -14.43 8.22
N LYS A 130 -2.07 -13.12 8.31
CA LYS A 130 -3.15 -12.12 8.34
C LYS A 130 -3.92 -12.05 7.01
N LYS A 131 -3.28 -12.30 5.87
CA LYS A 131 -3.99 -12.44 4.58
C LYS A 131 -4.89 -13.68 4.56
N TRP A 132 -4.46 -14.77 5.18
CA TRP A 132 -5.22 -16.02 5.22
C TRP A 132 -6.50 -15.94 6.07
N LYS A 133 -6.54 -15.04 7.07
CA LYS A 133 -7.76 -14.77 7.86
C LYS A 133 -8.76 -13.81 7.20
N ILE A 134 -8.40 -13.17 6.08
CA ILE A 134 -9.22 -12.15 5.40
C ILE A 134 -9.77 -12.66 4.05
N SER A 135 -9.42 -13.88 3.65
CA SER A 135 -10.03 -14.58 2.51
C SER A 135 -10.97 -15.67 2.98
#